data_AF-A0A261KWU6-F1
#
_entry.id   AF-A0A261KWU6-F1
#
_cell.length_a   1.000
_cell.length_b   1.000
_cell.length_c   1.000
_cell.angle_alpha   90.00
_cell.angle_beta   90.00
_cell.angle_gamma   90.00
#
_symmetry.space_group_name_H-M   'P 1'
#
loop_
_entity.id
_entity.type
_entity.pdbx_description
1 polymer ?
#
loop_
_entity_poly.entity_id
_entity_poly.type
_entity_poly.pdbx_seq_one_letter_code
_entity_poly.pdbx_strand_id
1 'polypeptide(L)' 'MNVVQLAEIIWFISALGIIIFVLLHSPKGDGIGGIGGQAQLFTSTKSAEITLNRITWTLSVVFMGLTVLLSAGWLPQ' A
#
# COMPACT_ATOMS: atom_id res chain seq x y z
N MET A 1 26.78 6.34 -4.17
CA MET A 1 25.42 6.04 -3.67
C MET A 1 25.56 4.87 -2.72
N ASN A 2 25.47 5.14 -1.42
CA ASN A 2 25.60 4.11 -0.39
C ASN A 2 24.32 3.29 -0.27
N VAL A 3 24.43 2.10 0.32
CA VAL A 3 23.29 1.20 0.52
C VAL A 3 22.21 1.87 1.36
N VAL A 4 22.61 2.66 2.36
CA VAL A 4 21.70 3.46 3.20
C VAL A 4 20.93 4.49 2.36
N GLN A 5 21.63 5.26 1.53
CA GLN A 5 20.99 6.28 0.66
C GLN A 5 20.00 5.64 -0.31
N LEU A 6 20.33 4.47 -0.87
CA LEU A 6 19.42 3.73 -1.73
C LEU A 6 18.18 3.26 -0.97
N ALA A 7 18.34 2.75 0.26
CA ALA A 7 17.24 2.32 1.11
C ALA A 7 16.33 3.49 1.52
N GLU A 8 16.89 4.66 1.84
CA GLU A 8 16.14 5.89 2.13
C GLU A 8 15.30 6.35 0.94
N ILE A 9 15.87 6.31 -0.27
CA ILE A 9 15.14 6.67 -1.51
C ILE A 9 13.95 5.71 -1.71
N ILE A 10 14.16 4.40 -1.57
CA ILE A 10 13.09 3.41 -1.72
C ILE A 10 12.03 3.60 -0.63
N TRP A 11 12.45 3.85 0.61
CA TRP A 11 11.56 4.13 1.73
C TRP A 11 10.69 5.35 1.46
N PHE A 12 11.27 6.47 1.01
CA PHE A 12 10.55 7.69 0.69
C PHE A 12 9.55 7.51 -0.45
N ILE A 13 9.97 6.84 -1.54
CA ILE A 13 9.09 6.53 -2.67
C ILE A 13 7.93 5.63 -2.23
N SER A 14 8.19 4.64 -1.38
CA SER A 14 7.15 3.75 -0.85
C SER A 14 6.13 4.51 0.00
N ALA A 15 6.58 5.48 0.81
CA ALA A 15 5.70 6.33 1.61
C ALA A 15 4.75 7.17 0.74
N LEU A 16 5.30 7.84 -0.28
CA LEU A 16 4.49 8.60 -1.24
C LEU A 16 3.51 7.70 -1.99
N GLY A 17 3.97 6.51 -2.41
CA GLY A 17 3.12 5.53 -3.08
C GLY A 17 1.92 5.12 -2.21
N ILE A 18 2.14 4.81 -0.93
CA ILE A 18 1.04 4.46 0.00
C ILE A 18 0.03 5.60 0.10
N ILE A 19 0.48 6.85 0.26
CA ILE A 19 -0.44 7.99 0.36
C ILE A 19 -1.33 8.06 -0.88
N ILE A 20 -0.75 7.98 -2.08
CA ILE A 20 -1.49 8.04 -3.34
C ILE A 20 -2.46 6.85 -3.44
N PHE A 21 -2.00 5.62 -3.21
CA PHE A 21 -2.83 4.43 -3.37
C PHE A 21 -3.96 4.33 -2.34
N VAL A 22 -3.76 4.82 -1.12
CA VAL A 22 -4.81 4.91 -0.10
C VAL A 22 -5.88 5.92 -0.51
N LEU A 23 -5.50 7.06 -1.09
CA LEU A 23 -6.46 8.04 -1.60
C LEU A 23 -7.24 7.54 -2.82
N LEU A 24 -6.65 6.63 -3.60
CA LEU A 24 -7.32 5.96 -4.73
C LEU A 24 -8.27 4.84 -4.29
N HIS A 25 -8.24 4.40 -3.04
CA HIS A 25 -9.22 3.42 -2.57
C HIS A 25 -10.62 4.04 -2.58
N SER A 26 -11.57 3.29 -3.14
CA SER A 26 -12.99 3.63 -3.05
C SER A 26 -13.36 3.94 -1.61
N PRO A 27 -14.14 5.00 -1.34
CA PRO A 27 -14.60 5.31 0.00
C PRO A 27 -15.25 4.07 0.61
N LYS A 28 -15.04 3.84 1.92
CA LYS A 28 -15.41 2.61 2.66
C LYS A 28 -16.94 2.32 2.73
N GLY A 29 -17.74 2.85 1.82
CA GLY A 29 -19.19 2.67 1.71
C GLY A 29 -19.66 1.28 1.28
N ASP A 30 -18.76 0.38 0.86
CA ASP A 30 -19.13 -0.99 0.45
C ASP A 30 -19.41 -1.93 1.64
N GLY A 31 -19.05 -1.51 2.87
CA GLY A 31 -19.14 -2.35 4.08
C GLY A 31 -20.55 -2.61 4.61
N ILE A 32 -21.41 -1.58 4.71
CA ILE A 32 -22.81 -1.74 5.20
C ILE A 32 -23.82 -1.86 4.04
N GLY A 33 -23.49 -1.31 2.86
CA GLY A 33 -24.30 -1.45 1.64
C GLY A 33 -24.21 -2.84 0.97
N GLY A 34 -23.12 -3.58 1.18
CA GLY A 34 -22.90 -4.92 0.60
C GLY A 34 -23.53 -6.07 1.39
N ILE A 35 -23.96 -5.85 2.64
CA ILE A 35 -24.53 -6.89 3.53
C ILE A 35 -25.89 -7.41 3.01
N GLY A 36 -26.56 -6.67 2.11
CA GLY A 36 -27.81 -7.09 1.45
C GLY A 36 -27.66 -8.04 0.25
N GLY A 37 -26.46 -8.53 -0.05
CA GLY A 37 -26.24 -9.64 -1.00
C GLY A 37 -26.45 -9.34 -2.50
N GLN A 38 -26.91 -8.14 -2.87
CA GLN A 38 -27.30 -7.84 -4.26
C GLN A 38 -26.31 -6.93 -5.03
N ALA A 39 -25.28 -6.38 -4.37
CA ALA A 39 -24.32 -5.47 -5.00
C ALA A 39 -23.16 -6.16 -5.76
N GLN A 40 -23.01 -7.49 -5.65
CA GLN A 40 -21.81 -8.22 -6.14
C GLN A 40 -21.85 -8.65 -7.62
N LEU A 41 -22.98 -8.54 -8.34
CA LEU A 41 -23.16 -9.22 -9.63
C LEU A 41 -22.84 -8.38 -10.87
N PHE A 42 -22.64 -7.05 -10.75
CA PHE A 42 -22.42 -6.17 -11.91
C PHE A 42 -21.40 -5.04 -11.67
N THR A 43 -20.29 -5.34 -10.99
CA THR A 43 -19.21 -4.36 -10.79
C THR A 43 -17.89 -4.83 -11.45
N SER A 44 -17.59 -4.26 -12.62
CA SER A 44 -16.28 -4.43 -13.31
C SER A 44 -15.10 -3.85 -12.51
N THR A 45 -15.37 -3.12 -11.43
CA THR A 45 -14.36 -2.47 -10.57
C THR A 45 -13.71 -3.42 -9.55
N LYS A 46 -14.27 -4.61 -9.31
CA LYS A 46 -13.75 -5.57 -8.30
C LYS A 46 -12.31 -6.02 -8.57
N SER A 47 -11.92 -6.23 -9.84
CA SER A 47 -10.56 -6.66 -10.20
C SER A 47 -9.51 -5.56 -9.98
N ALA A 48 -9.89 -4.31 -10.27
CA ALA A 48 -9.05 -3.15 -10.06
C ALA A 48 -8.82 -2.90 -8.56
N GLU A 49 -9.87 -3.03 -7.73
CA GLU A 49 -9.76 -2.89 -6.28
C GLU A 49 -8.91 -3.99 -5.63
N ILE A 50 -9.04 -5.25 -6.06
CA ILE A 50 -8.18 -6.35 -5.58
C ILE A 50 -6.71 -6.07 -5.88
N THR A 51 -6.42 -5.55 -7.07
CA THR A 51 -5.07 -5.19 -7.50
C THR A 51 -4.53 -4.01 -6.69
N LEU A 52 -5.36 -2.97 -6.50
CA LEU A 52 -5.04 -1.79 -5.71
C LEU A 52 -4.73 -2.15 -4.24
N ASN A 53 -5.51 -3.05 -3.66
CA ASN A 53 -5.29 -3.56 -2.31
C ASN A 53 -3.98 -4.35 -2.21
N ARG A 54 -3.69 -5.23 -3.18
CA ARG A 54 -2.45 -5.99 -3.23
C ARG A 54 -1.23 -5.07 -3.30
N ILE A 55 -1.28 -4.04 -4.14
CA ILE A 55 -0.20 -3.06 -4.28
C ILE A 55 -0.01 -2.30 -2.97
N THR A 56 -1.10 -1.80 -2.38
CA THR A 56 -1.05 -1.03 -1.12
C THR A 56 -0.50 -1.84 0.03
N TRP A 57 -0.91 -3.10 0.16
CA TRP A 57 -0.41 -4.00 1.18
C TRP A 57 1.08 -4.31 0.98
N THR A 58 1.49 -4.57 -0.25
CA THR A 58 2.91 -4.81 -0.60
C THR A 58 3.76 -3.59 -0.26
N LEU A 59 3.34 -2.39 -0.67
CA LEU A 59 4.06 -1.15 -0.34
C LEU A 59 4.11 -0.91 1.18
N SER A 60 3.02 -1.22 1.89
CA SER A 60 2.96 -1.06 3.35
C SER A 60 3.95 -1.97 4.07
N VAL A 61 4.08 -3.24 3.65
CA VAL A 61 5.08 -4.18 4.19
C VAL A 61 6.50 -3.70 3.89
N VAL A 62 6.77 -3.23 2.67
CA VAL A 62 8.07 -2.69 2.28
C VAL A 62 8.42 -1.45 3.11
N PHE A 63 7.49 -0.50 3.24
CA PHE A 63 7.67 0.72 4.02
C PHE A 63 7.96 0.40 5.49
N MET A 64 7.16 -0.47 6.11
CA MET A 64 7.36 -0.89 7.50
C MET A 64 8.70 -1.63 7.69
N GLY A 65 9.02 -2.56 6.79
CA GLY A 65 10.29 -3.29 6.82
C GLY A 65 11.49 -2.36 6.72
N LEU A 66 11.49 -1.44 5.75
CA LEU A 66 12.55 -0.44 5.61
C LEU A 66 12.61 0.53 6.79
N THR A 67 11.48 0.91 7.37
CA THR A 67 11.43 1.75 8.57
C THR A 67 12.18 1.08 9.73
N VAL A 68 11.94 -0.21 9.96
CA VAL A 68 12.65 -0.97 10.99
C VAL A 68 14.14 -1.12 10.65
N LEU A 69 14.49 -1.47 9.42
CA LEU A 69 15.88 -1.65 9.00
C LEU A 69 16.71 -0.36 9.14
N LEU A 70 16.16 0.76 8.67
CA LEU A 70 16.81 2.07 8.77
C LEU A 70 16.87 2.55 10.22
N SER A 71 15.78 2.38 10.99
CA SER A 71 15.75 2.77 12.40
C SER A 71 16.70 1.94 13.27
N ALA A 72 16.91 0.67 12.95
CA ALA A 72 17.78 -0.22 13.72
C ALA A 72 19.28 -0.05 13.37
N GLY A 73 19.59 0.70 12.31
CA GLY A 73 20.98 0.95 11.88
C GLY A 73 21.71 -0.30 11.39
N TRP A 74 20.99 -1.30 10.87
CA TRP A 74 21.56 -2.57 10.45
C TRP A 74 22.30 -2.52 9.11
N LEU A 75 22.17 -1.41 8.37
CA LEU A 75 22.82 -1.23 7.08
C LEU A 75 24.24 -0.69 7.27
N PRO A 76 25.24 -1.28 6.59
CA PRO A 76 26.59 -0.73 6.58
C PRO A 76 26.59 0.65 5.90
N GLN A 77 27.30 1.60 6.51
CA GLN A 77 27.38 2.99 6.03
C GLN A 77 28.34 3.16 4.87
#